data_AF-A0A914LLX6-F1
#
_entry.id   AF-A0A914LLX6-F1
#
_cell.length_a   1.000
_cell.length_b   1.000
_cell.length_c   1.000
_cell.angle_alpha   90.00
_cell.angle_beta   90.00
_cell.angle_gamma   90.00
#
_symmetry.space_group_name_H-M   'P 1'
#
loop_
_entity.id
_entity.type
_entity.pdbx_description
1 polymer ?
#
loop_
_entity_poly.entity_id
_entity_poly.type
_entity_poly.pdbx_seq_one_letter_code
_entity_poly.pdbx_strand_id
1 'polypeptide(L)'
;MYQFAKQLFFYALRVIGLICFIGLIQGGPAMDMFTIVVSFAVAAIPEGLPIVVAVTSAIASGLGQSGLRVIGMARGSDMRSLYYDGLVGILDPPSPGCLQLIELVQSAGVSVKMVTGYGLETATSIGIRLGLHRQNDICLSGPQIDDLKNSELEQLIQNVTIFYKASPRHKLRIVKALQNIGEVVAMTGDGVNDAVALKKSDIGVAMGESGTDVCKEAADMYIATSRDCSKMVANIGLRFVNSTNIQLSARAEKVEIKGRK
;
A
#
# COMPACT_ATOMS: atom_id res chain seq x y z
N MET A 1 22.53 22.21 8.72
CA MET A 1 23.18 21.87 7.43
C MET A 1 22.97 22.92 6.34
N TYR A 2 21.74 23.33 5.99
CA TYR A 2 21.51 24.31 4.91
C TYR A 2 22.16 25.68 5.17
N GLN A 3 22.04 26.25 6.38
CA GLN A 3 22.71 27.51 6.72
C GLN A 3 24.24 27.40 6.67
N PHE A 4 24.79 26.26 7.09
CA PHE A 4 26.22 25.97 7.00
C PHE A 4 26.69 25.82 5.55
N ALA A 5 25.95 25.09 4.72
CA ALA A 5 26.22 24.96 3.28
C ALA A 5 26.10 26.31 2.56
N LYS A 6 25.12 27.14 2.94
CA LYS A 6 24.95 28.51 2.41
C LYS A 6 26.11 29.43 2.82
N GLN A 7 26.56 29.35 4.07
CA GLN A 7 27.76 30.08 4.51
C GLN A 7 29.00 29.62 3.75
N LEU A 8 29.22 28.31 3.65
CA LEU A 8 30.33 27.71 2.90
C LEU A 8 30.31 28.14 1.42
N PHE A 9 29.12 28.18 0.81
CA PHE A 9 28.93 28.65 -0.57
C PHE A 9 29.35 30.13 -0.72
N PHE A 10 28.92 31.01 0.18
CA PHE A 10 29.35 32.42 0.15
C PHE A 10 30.85 32.59 0.43
N TYR A 11 31.44 31.78 1.31
CA TYR A 11 32.89 31.77 1.53
C TYR A 11 33.65 31.31 0.28
N ALA A 12 33.22 30.23 -0.36
CA ALA A 12 33.82 29.74 -1.60
C ALA A 12 33.75 30.80 -2.71
N LEU A 13 32.61 31.49 -2.86
CA LEU A 13 32.44 32.54 -3.86
C LEU A 13 33.35 33.75 -3.61
N ARG A 14 33.57 34.12 -2.34
CA ARG A 14 34.55 35.16 -1.96
C ARG A 14 35.99 34.74 -2.29
N VAL A 15 36.35 33.50 -2.01
CA VAL A 15 37.70 32.96 -2.31
C VAL A 15 37.94 32.91 -3.83
N ILE A 16 36.96 32.45 -4.61
CA ILE A 16 37.03 32.43 -6.08
C ILE A 16 37.22 33.85 -6.64
N GLY A 17 36.45 34.82 -6.12
CA GLY A 17 36.58 36.23 -6.51
C GLY A 17 37.96 36.80 -6.20
N LEU A 18 38.53 36.47 -5.03
CA LEU A 18 39.87 36.90 -4.64
C LEU A 18 40.96 36.30 -5.55
N ILE A 19 40.88 35.00 -5.86
CA ILE A 19 41.84 34.32 -6.74
C ILE A 19 41.81 34.94 -8.14
N CYS A 20 40.61 35.20 -8.68
CA CYS A 20 40.44 35.85 -9.97
C CYS A 20 41.05 37.26 -9.98
N PHE A 21 40.80 38.03 -8.92
CA PHE A 21 41.35 39.38 -8.77
C PHE A 21 42.89 39.39 -8.71
N ILE A 22 43.48 38.48 -7.94
CA ILE A 22 44.94 38.36 -7.83
C ILE A 22 45.57 38.00 -9.18
N GLY A 23 45.00 37.04 -9.91
CA GLY A 23 45.60 36.65 -11.19
C GLY A 23 45.39 37.65 -12.33
N LEU A 24 44.36 38.51 -12.26
CA LEU A 24 44.25 39.69 -13.12
C LEU A 24 45.40 40.68 -12.87
N ILE A 25 45.78 40.88 -11.61
CA ILE A 25 46.91 41.75 -11.25
C ILE A 25 48.25 41.13 -11.67
N GLN A 26 48.39 39.81 -11.62
CA GLN A 26 49.62 39.10 -12.01
C GLN A 26 49.79 38.95 -13.54
N GLY A 27 48.79 39.32 -14.34
CA GLY A 27 48.87 39.27 -15.80
C GLY A 27 48.94 37.84 -16.37
N GLY A 28 48.37 36.86 -15.68
CA GLY A 28 48.38 35.46 -16.12
C GLY A 28 47.56 35.22 -17.41
N PRO A 29 47.80 34.10 -18.13
CA PRO A 29 47.02 33.75 -19.31
C PRO A 29 45.53 33.62 -18.99
N ALA A 30 44.67 34.26 -19.78
CA ALA A 30 43.23 34.29 -19.54
C ALA A 30 42.58 32.89 -19.49
N MET A 31 43.12 31.93 -20.26
CA MET A 31 42.62 30.55 -20.30
C MET A 31 42.93 29.76 -19.02
N ASP A 32 44.07 30.01 -18.38
CA ASP A 32 44.46 29.33 -17.14
C ASP A 32 43.64 29.86 -15.96
N MET A 33 43.44 31.19 -15.92
CA MET A 33 42.54 31.85 -14.97
C MET A 33 41.12 31.30 -15.06
N PHE A 34 40.59 31.15 -16.28
CA PHE A 34 39.26 30.61 -16.52
C PHE A 34 39.12 29.17 -15.99
N THR A 35 40.10 28.31 -16.29
CA THR A 35 40.08 26.90 -15.89
C THR A 35 40.13 26.75 -14.37
N ILE A 36 40.92 27.56 -13.67
CA ILE A 36 41.00 27.59 -12.21
C ILE A 36 39.65 28.01 -11.60
N VAL A 37 39.04 29.07 -12.11
CA VAL A 37 37.75 29.58 -11.61
C VAL A 37 36.65 28.53 -11.78
N VAL A 38 36.55 27.88 -12.94
CA VAL A 38 35.55 26.83 -13.19
C VAL A 38 35.77 25.63 -12.25
N SER A 39 37.02 25.21 -12.05
CA SER A 39 37.36 24.07 -11.17
C SER A 39 36.97 24.31 -9.72
N PHE A 40 37.25 25.51 -9.19
CA PHE A 40 36.83 25.88 -7.82
C PHE A 40 35.31 26.08 -7.71
N ALA A 41 34.65 26.60 -8.74
CA ALA A 41 33.19 26.75 -8.74
C ALA A 41 32.48 25.39 -8.70
N VAL A 42 32.96 24.40 -9.45
CA VAL A 42 32.44 23.03 -9.41
C VAL A 42 32.69 22.38 -8.04
N ALA A 43 33.89 22.54 -7.46
CA ALA A 43 34.20 22.03 -6.13
C ALA A 43 33.38 22.67 -4.99
N ALA A 44 32.83 23.86 -5.21
CA ALA A 44 32.00 24.58 -4.25
C ALA A 44 30.53 24.14 -4.25
N ILE A 45 30.11 23.30 -5.21
CA ILE A 45 28.75 22.76 -5.24
C ILE A 45 28.61 21.78 -4.07
N PRO A 46 27.68 22.02 -3.13
CA PRO A 46 27.45 21.10 -2.03
C PRO A 46 26.75 19.84 -2.55
N GLU A 47 27.52 18.86 -3.01
CA GLU A 47 27.04 17.54 -3.48
C GLU A 47 26.34 16.72 -2.38
N GLY A 48 26.42 17.18 -1.12
CA GLY A 48 25.77 16.51 0.01
C GLY A 48 24.25 16.44 -0.10
N LEU A 49 23.59 17.41 -0.76
CA LEU A 49 22.11 17.42 -0.80
C LEU A 49 21.55 16.29 -1.69
N PRO A 50 22.04 16.06 -2.92
CA PRO A 50 21.68 14.87 -3.70
C PRO A 50 21.95 13.55 -2.96
N ILE A 51 23.08 13.43 -2.25
CA ILE A 51 23.44 12.22 -1.52
C ILE A 51 22.45 11.95 -0.38
N VAL A 52 22.14 12.96 0.44
CA VAL A 52 21.18 12.80 1.54
C VAL A 52 19.79 12.42 1.04
N VAL A 53 19.33 13.03 -0.06
CA VAL A 53 18.04 12.69 -0.67
C VAL A 53 18.06 11.26 -1.22
N ALA A 54 19.12 10.85 -1.91
CA ALA A 54 19.25 9.51 -2.48
C ALA A 54 19.24 8.43 -1.39
N VAL A 55 20.04 8.61 -0.33
CA VAL A 55 20.10 7.66 0.80
C VAL A 55 18.75 7.60 1.53
N THR A 56 18.14 8.76 1.81
CA THR A 56 16.85 8.82 2.50
C THR A 56 15.75 8.15 1.69
N SER A 57 15.72 8.40 0.38
CA SER A 57 14.76 7.78 -0.55
C SER A 57 14.94 6.27 -0.62
N ALA A 58 16.20 5.79 -0.67
CA ALA A 58 16.50 4.36 -0.67
C ALA A 58 16.01 3.67 0.61
N ILE A 59 16.26 4.26 1.79
CA ILE A 59 15.78 3.73 3.06
C ILE A 59 14.25 3.76 3.12
N ALA A 60 13.62 4.87 2.72
CA ALA A 60 12.17 4.99 2.68
C ALA A 60 11.52 3.94 1.76
N SER A 61 12.11 3.72 0.58
CA SER A 61 11.66 2.69 -0.36
C SER A 61 11.79 1.29 0.24
N GLY A 62 12.92 0.95 0.88
CA GLY A 62 13.11 -0.34 1.55
C GLY A 62 12.12 -0.60 2.69
N LEU A 63 11.81 0.42 3.49
CA LEU A 63 10.77 0.35 4.51
C LEU A 63 9.37 0.17 3.88
N GLY A 64 9.09 0.88 2.79
CA GLY A 64 7.85 0.72 2.02
C GLY A 64 7.67 -0.69 1.46
N GLN A 65 8.73 -1.28 0.92
CA GLN A 65 8.76 -2.68 0.45
C GLN A 65 8.50 -3.69 1.57
N SER A 66 8.85 -3.34 2.80
CA SER A 66 8.55 -4.17 3.99
C SER A 66 7.07 -4.08 4.41
N GLY A 67 6.26 -3.26 3.73
CA GLY A 67 4.85 -3.04 4.00
C GLY A 67 4.57 -1.97 5.05
N LEU A 68 5.55 -1.10 5.33
CA LEU A 68 5.40 0.01 6.28
C LEU A 68 4.90 1.26 5.55
N ARG A 69 3.98 2.00 6.17
CA ARG A 69 3.70 3.39 5.80
C ARG A 69 4.81 4.27 6.33
N VAL A 70 5.59 4.86 5.43
CA VAL A 70 6.75 5.66 5.79
C VAL A 70 6.39 7.13 5.82
N ILE A 71 6.66 7.79 6.95
CA ILE A 71 6.47 9.23 7.13
C ILE A 71 7.85 9.88 7.31
N GLY A 72 8.15 10.86 6.45
CA GLY A 72 9.32 11.71 6.61
C GLY A 72 9.04 12.85 7.58
N MET A 73 9.91 13.01 8.58
CA MET A 73 9.82 14.08 9.56
C MET A 73 10.87 15.14 9.27
N ALA A 74 10.44 16.40 9.28
CA ALA A 74 11.34 17.55 9.18
C ALA A 74 10.80 18.70 10.05
N ARG A 75 11.71 19.50 10.62
CA ARG A 75 11.39 20.65 11.47
C ARG A 75 12.10 21.90 10.98
N GLY A 76 11.47 23.06 11.08
CA GLY A 76 12.07 24.33 10.71
C GLY A 76 11.16 25.49 11.05
N SER A 77 11.71 26.71 11.01
CA SER A 77 10.93 27.93 11.22
C SER A 77 9.97 28.22 10.07
N ASP A 78 10.33 27.79 8.86
CA ASP A 78 9.58 28.05 7.63
C ASP A 78 9.64 26.82 6.69
N MET A 79 8.67 26.70 5.78
CA MET A 79 8.62 25.61 4.78
C MET A 79 9.82 25.60 3.82
N ARG A 80 10.58 26.70 3.76
CA ARG A 80 11.82 26.83 2.95
C ARG A 80 13.09 26.47 3.73
N SER A 81 12.99 26.27 5.04
CA SER A 81 14.12 26.08 5.96
C SER A 81 13.90 24.89 6.90
N LEU A 82 13.45 23.77 6.33
CA LEU A 82 13.24 22.53 7.05
C LEU A 82 14.55 21.73 7.19
N TYR A 83 14.83 21.27 8.40
CA TYR A 83 15.84 20.28 8.73
C TYR A 83 15.18 18.91 8.80
N TYR A 84 15.70 17.98 8.02
CA TYR A 84 15.24 16.61 8.04
C TYR A 84 15.64 15.94 9.37
N ASP A 85 14.67 15.37 10.08
CA ASP A 85 14.88 14.73 11.39
C ASP A 85 14.91 13.20 11.28
N GLY A 86 14.18 12.59 10.32
CA GLY A 86 14.21 11.14 10.12
C GLY A 86 12.97 10.55 9.43
N LEU A 87 12.89 9.22 9.43
CA LEU A 87 11.74 8.44 8.94
C LEU A 87 11.07 7.71 10.11
N VAL A 88 9.74 7.61 10.06
CA VAL A 88 8.96 6.71 10.90
C VAL A 88 8.22 5.73 10.00
N GLY A 89 8.40 4.43 10.23
CA GLY A 89 7.64 3.37 9.57
C GLY A 89 6.49 2.91 10.47
N ILE A 90 5.25 3.08 9.99
CA ILE A 90 4.05 2.61 10.67
C ILE A 90 3.59 1.32 10.00
N LEU A 91 3.47 0.25 10.79
CA LEU A 91 2.90 -1.01 10.34
C LEU A 91 1.42 -1.04 10.69
N ASP A 92 0.56 -1.38 9.72
CA ASP A 92 -0.82 -1.76 9.98
C ASP A 92 -0.87 -3.30 10.12
N PRO A 93 -0.80 -3.86 11.35
CA PRO A 93 -0.79 -5.31 11.51
C PRO A 93 -2.15 -5.91 11.13
N PRO A 94 -2.18 -7.14 10.59
CA PRO A 94 -3.42 -7.87 10.44
C PRO A 94 -4.03 -8.17 11.82
N SER A 95 -5.35 -8.20 11.88
CA SER A 95 -6.09 -8.48 13.11
C SER A 95 -5.73 -9.86 13.69
N PRO A 96 -5.69 -10.02 15.03
CA PRO A 96 -5.40 -11.30 15.67
C PRO A 96 -6.39 -12.38 15.23
N GLY A 97 -5.91 -13.58 14.93
CA GLY A 97 -6.75 -14.71 14.47
C GLY A 97 -6.94 -14.80 12.96
N CYS A 98 -6.56 -13.76 12.19
CA CYS A 98 -6.77 -13.73 10.74
C CYS A 98 -5.98 -14.82 10.00
N LEU A 99 -4.75 -15.08 10.42
CA LEU A 99 -3.91 -16.11 9.82
C LEU A 99 -4.49 -17.52 10.01
N GLN A 100 -4.83 -17.90 11.24
CA GLN A 100 -5.38 -19.23 11.55
C GLN A 100 -6.67 -19.51 10.79
N LEU A 101 -7.45 -18.46 10.59
CA LEU A 101 -8.71 -18.53 9.87
C LEU A 101 -8.51 -18.69 8.36
N ILE A 102 -7.57 -17.95 7.76
CA ILE A 102 -7.22 -18.13 6.35
C ILE A 102 -6.77 -19.57 6.12
N GLU A 103 -5.93 -20.11 7.00
CA GLU A 103 -5.50 -21.50 6.94
C GLU A 103 -6.67 -22.47 7.05
N LEU A 104 -7.60 -22.24 8.00
CA LEU A 104 -8.80 -23.06 8.16
C LEU A 104 -9.66 -23.06 6.89
N VAL A 105 -9.92 -21.88 6.32
CA VAL A 105 -10.73 -21.71 5.11
C VAL A 105 -10.03 -22.37 3.91
N GLN A 106 -8.74 -22.13 3.73
CA GLN A 106 -7.96 -22.77 2.66
C GLN A 106 -7.94 -24.30 2.82
N SER A 107 -7.84 -24.82 4.05
CA SER A 107 -7.89 -26.27 4.32
C SER A 107 -9.26 -26.89 3.98
N ALA A 108 -10.33 -26.09 3.99
CA ALA A 108 -11.66 -26.50 3.55
C ALA A 108 -11.85 -26.44 2.01
N GLY A 109 -10.77 -26.18 1.25
CA GLY A 109 -10.80 -26.09 -0.21
C GLY A 109 -11.26 -24.73 -0.75
N VAL A 110 -11.33 -23.73 0.11
CA VAL A 110 -11.90 -22.43 -0.23
C VAL A 110 -10.79 -21.44 -0.65
N SER A 111 -10.94 -20.85 -1.85
CA SER A 111 -9.97 -19.87 -2.38
C SER A 111 -10.16 -18.49 -1.75
N VAL A 112 -9.11 -17.98 -1.11
CA VAL A 112 -9.12 -16.69 -0.44
C VAL A 112 -8.37 -15.65 -1.29
N LYS A 113 -8.99 -14.50 -1.57
CA LYS A 113 -8.39 -13.42 -2.38
C LYS A 113 -8.42 -12.09 -1.63
N MET A 114 -7.29 -11.38 -1.59
CA MET A 114 -7.21 -10.07 -0.94
C MET A 114 -7.64 -8.96 -1.90
N VAL A 115 -8.49 -8.03 -1.45
CA VAL A 115 -8.86 -6.84 -2.20
C VAL A 115 -8.62 -5.60 -1.33
N THR A 116 -7.65 -4.76 -1.70
CA THR A 116 -7.23 -3.62 -0.89
C THR A 116 -7.02 -2.34 -1.71
N GLY A 117 -7.16 -1.19 -1.03
CA GLY A 117 -6.80 0.12 -1.57
C GLY A 117 -5.29 0.44 -1.48
N TYR A 118 -4.49 -0.42 -0.85
CA TYR A 118 -3.05 -0.22 -0.68
C TYR A 118 -2.26 -0.33 -1.99
N GLY A 119 -1.02 0.15 -1.97
CA GLY A 119 -0.04 -0.08 -3.04
C GLY A 119 0.38 -1.55 -3.14
N LEU A 120 1.07 -1.90 -4.22
CA LEU A 120 1.50 -3.27 -4.51
C LEU A 120 2.40 -3.80 -3.39
N GLU A 121 3.38 -3.02 -2.97
CA GLU A 121 4.41 -3.39 -2.00
C GLU A 121 3.77 -3.75 -0.65
N THR A 122 2.87 -2.89 -0.16
CA THR A 122 2.14 -3.13 1.10
C THR A 122 1.19 -4.31 0.98
N ALA A 123 0.45 -4.41 -0.12
CA ALA A 123 -0.51 -5.50 -0.31
C ALA A 123 0.20 -6.87 -0.37
N THR A 124 1.30 -6.97 -1.12
CA THR A 124 2.12 -8.17 -1.21
C THR A 124 2.78 -8.52 0.13
N SER A 125 3.32 -7.55 0.87
CA SER A 125 3.90 -7.81 2.20
C SER A 125 2.85 -8.36 3.17
N ILE A 126 1.66 -7.77 3.22
CA ILE A 126 0.56 -8.28 4.07
C ILE A 126 0.09 -9.65 3.56
N GLY A 127 -0.06 -9.83 2.25
CA GLY A 127 -0.48 -11.09 1.65
C GLY A 127 0.46 -12.25 1.93
N ILE A 128 1.78 -12.02 1.90
CA ILE A 128 2.80 -13.02 2.27
C ILE A 128 2.68 -13.36 3.76
N ARG A 129 2.56 -12.36 4.64
CA ARG A 129 2.40 -12.57 6.09
C ARG A 129 1.14 -13.35 6.45
N LEU A 130 0.10 -13.24 5.63
CA LEU A 130 -1.17 -13.94 5.80
C LEU A 130 -1.23 -15.29 5.07
N GLY A 131 -0.17 -15.71 4.38
CA GLY A 131 -0.16 -16.97 3.63
C GLY A 131 -1.02 -16.97 2.35
N LEU A 132 -1.45 -15.79 1.88
CA LEU A 132 -2.29 -15.65 0.68
C LEU A 132 -1.51 -15.51 -0.63
N HIS A 133 -0.24 -15.13 -0.54
CA HIS A 133 0.57 -14.77 -1.69
C HIS A 133 1.97 -15.36 -1.60
N ARG A 134 2.39 -15.99 -2.70
CA ARG A 134 3.75 -16.51 -2.93
C ARG A 134 4.42 -15.67 -4.02
N GLN A 135 5.76 -15.72 -4.09
CA GLN A 135 6.56 -14.88 -4.99
C GLN A 135 6.14 -14.92 -6.48
N ASN A 136 5.46 -15.97 -6.94
CA ASN A 136 5.04 -16.13 -8.33
C ASN A 136 3.53 -15.96 -8.56
N ASP A 137 2.77 -15.57 -7.53
CA ASP A 137 1.33 -15.40 -7.67
C ASP A 137 1.00 -14.08 -8.38
N ILE A 138 -0.13 -14.06 -9.09
CA ILE A 138 -0.53 -12.91 -9.90
C ILE A 138 -1.21 -11.86 -9.02
N CYS A 139 -0.78 -10.61 -9.12
CA CYS A 139 -1.46 -9.45 -8.54
C CYS A 139 -2.04 -8.56 -9.65
N LEU A 140 -3.23 -8.00 -9.43
CA LEU A 140 -3.84 -7.04 -10.36
C LEU A 140 -4.12 -5.71 -9.68
N SER A 141 -3.75 -4.61 -10.34
CA SER A 141 -4.10 -3.27 -9.89
C SER A 141 -5.51 -2.88 -10.33
N GLY A 142 -6.13 -1.96 -9.59
CA GLY A 142 -7.36 -1.29 -10.01
C GLY A 142 -7.33 -0.78 -11.47
N PRO A 143 -6.35 0.05 -11.86
CA PRO A 143 -6.23 0.52 -13.24
C PRO A 143 -6.11 -0.62 -14.28
N GLN A 144 -5.35 -1.67 -13.99
CA GLN A 144 -5.27 -2.83 -14.88
C GLN A 144 -6.62 -3.54 -15.03
N ILE A 145 -7.44 -3.60 -13.97
CA ILE A 145 -8.80 -4.13 -14.08
C ILE A 145 -9.61 -3.27 -15.06
N ASP A 146 -9.53 -1.94 -14.96
CA ASP A 146 -10.28 -1.02 -15.83
C ASP A 146 -9.96 -1.20 -17.31
N ASP A 147 -8.69 -1.49 -17.64
CA ASP A 147 -8.24 -1.71 -19.02
C ASP A 147 -8.65 -3.07 -19.61
N LEU A 148 -8.87 -4.08 -18.74
CA LEU A 148 -9.27 -5.42 -19.18
C LEU A 148 -10.73 -5.44 -19.65
N LYS A 149 -11.05 -6.32 -20.61
CA LYS A 149 -12.45 -6.68 -20.89
C LYS A 149 -12.98 -7.65 -19.84
N ASN A 150 -14.30 -7.75 -19.69
CA ASN A 150 -14.90 -8.67 -18.72
C ASN A 150 -14.48 -10.14 -18.96
N SER A 151 -14.44 -10.58 -20.22
CA SER A 151 -13.99 -11.93 -20.58
C SER A 151 -12.52 -12.21 -20.24
N GLU A 152 -11.65 -11.21 -20.39
CA GLU A 152 -10.22 -11.33 -20.05
C GLU A 152 -10.04 -11.37 -18.53
N LEU A 153 -10.79 -10.53 -17.81
CA LEU A 153 -10.81 -10.54 -16.35
C LEU A 153 -11.28 -11.90 -15.84
N GLU A 154 -12.37 -12.46 -16.38
CA GLU A 154 -12.91 -13.77 -15.99
C GLU A 154 -11.90 -14.92 -16.15
N GLN A 155 -11.01 -14.86 -17.14
CA GLN A 155 -9.94 -15.86 -17.31
C GLN A 155 -8.80 -15.68 -16.30
N LEU A 156 -8.39 -14.43 -16.05
CA LEU A 156 -7.27 -14.14 -15.16
C LEU A 156 -7.63 -14.26 -13.68
N ILE A 157 -8.87 -13.93 -13.31
CA ILE A 157 -9.31 -13.76 -11.92
C ILE A 157 -9.14 -15.03 -11.06
N GLN A 158 -9.14 -16.21 -11.68
CA GLN A 158 -8.93 -17.49 -11.00
C GLN A 158 -7.52 -17.57 -10.38
N ASN A 159 -6.50 -17.07 -11.10
CA ASN A 159 -5.09 -17.16 -10.70
C ASN A 159 -4.61 -15.94 -9.87
N VAL A 160 -5.43 -14.90 -9.74
CA VAL A 160 -5.06 -13.68 -9.03
C VAL A 160 -5.29 -13.83 -7.53
N THR A 161 -4.26 -13.59 -6.71
CA THR A 161 -4.37 -13.68 -5.24
C THR A 161 -4.65 -12.34 -4.57
N ILE A 162 -4.11 -11.26 -5.13
CA ILE A 162 -4.22 -9.91 -4.57
C ILE A 162 -4.69 -8.91 -5.63
N PHE A 163 -5.71 -8.12 -5.27
CA PHE A 163 -6.13 -6.93 -5.97
C PHE A 163 -5.73 -5.69 -5.14
N TYR A 164 -4.95 -4.78 -5.73
CA TYR A 164 -4.41 -3.61 -5.04
C TYR A 164 -4.84 -2.31 -5.72
N LYS A 165 -4.77 -1.18 -5.00
CA LYS A 165 -5.37 0.11 -5.44
C LYS A 165 -6.82 -0.05 -5.93
N ALA A 166 -7.59 -0.92 -5.28
CA ALA A 166 -8.95 -1.24 -5.68
C ALA A 166 -9.94 -0.16 -5.22
N SER A 167 -10.74 0.37 -6.15
CA SER A 167 -11.86 1.28 -5.88
C SER A 167 -13.14 0.48 -5.57
N PRO A 168 -14.18 1.12 -5.00
CA PRO A 168 -15.49 0.47 -4.82
C PRO A 168 -16.05 -0.17 -6.10
N ARG A 169 -15.81 0.46 -7.26
CA ARG A 169 -16.22 -0.07 -8.57
C ARG A 169 -15.46 -1.35 -8.93
N HIS A 170 -14.17 -1.41 -8.62
CA HIS A 170 -13.35 -2.61 -8.88
C HIS A 170 -13.81 -3.77 -8.02
N LYS A 171 -14.12 -3.54 -6.73
CA LYS A 171 -14.65 -4.57 -5.82
C LYS A 171 -15.92 -5.22 -6.39
N LEU A 172 -16.88 -4.41 -6.84
CA LEU A 172 -18.11 -4.89 -7.48
C LEU A 172 -17.81 -5.69 -8.76
N ARG A 173 -16.87 -5.22 -9.57
CA ARG A 173 -16.52 -5.87 -10.83
C ARG A 173 -15.83 -7.22 -10.62
N ILE A 174 -14.96 -7.32 -9.62
CA ILE A 174 -14.33 -8.57 -9.17
C ILE A 174 -15.42 -9.57 -8.77
N VAL A 175 -16.37 -9.16 -7.90
CA VAL A 175 -17.49 -10.02 -7.48
C VAL A 175 -18.27 -10.54 -8.68
N LYS A 176 -18.63 -9.67 -9.64
CA LYS A 176 -19.36 -10.09 -10.84
C LYS A 176 -18.56 -11.06 -11.72
N ALA A 177 -17.28 -10.78 -11.95
CA ALA A 177 -16.43 -11.65 -12.77
C ALA A 177 -16.27 -13.04 -12.14
N LEU A 178 -16.18 -13.11 -10.81
CA LEU A 178 -16.19 -14.36 -10.06
C LEU A 178 -17.53 -15.11 -10.20
N GLN A 179 -18.65 -14.42 -10.06
CA GLN A 179 -19.98 -15.02 -10.24
C GLN A 179 -20.20 -15.54 -11.67
N ASN A 180 -19.71 -14.81 -12.68
CA ASN A 180 -19.86 -15.18 -14.09
C ASN A 180 -19.15 -16.49 -14.46
N ILE A 181 -18.04 -16.81 -13.77
CA ILE A 181 -17.34 -18.10 -13.95
C ILE A 181 -17.93 -19.23 -13.09
N GLY A 182 -19.08 -19.00 -12.46
CA GLY A 182 -19.83 -20.00 -11.68
C GLY A 182 -19.40 -20.15 -10.22
N GLU A 183 -18.60 -19.23 -9.70
CA GLU A 183 -18.14 -19.28 -8.30
C GLU A 183 -19.19 -18.66 -7.38
N VAL A 184 -19.34 -19.24 -6.19
CA VAL A 184 -20.10 -18.61 -5.10
C VAL A 184 -19.17 -17.68 -4.34
N VAL A 185 -19.54 -16.41 -4.27
CA VAL A 185 -18.69 -15.34 -3.74
C VAL A 185 -19.23 -14.87 -2.41
N ALA A 186 -18.43 -15.00 -1.35
CA ALA A 186 -18.63 -14.19 -0.17
C ALA A 186 -17.77 -12.93 -0.23
N MET A 187 -18.22 -11.89 0.46
CA MET A 187 -17.44 -10.69 0.60
C MET A 187 -17.55 -10.16 2.02
N THR A 188 -16.39 -9.89 2.62
CA THR A 188 -16.30 -9.24 3.93
C THR A 188 -16.02 -7.76 3.75
N GLY A 189 -16.67 -6.91 4.53
CA GLY A 189 -16.38 -5.48 4.52
C GLY A 189 -16.85 -4.75 5.78
N ASP A 190 -16.21 -3.62 6.06
CA ASP A 190 -16.47 -2.78 7.23
C ASP A 190 -16.91 -1.35 6.84
N GLY A 191 -16.41 -0.81 5.72
CA GLY A 191 -16.67 0.56 5.28
C GLY A 191 -17.75 0.69 4.20
N VAL A 192 -18.38 1.88 4.12
CA VAL A 192 -19.42 2.23 3.12
C VAL A 192 -19.02 1.89 1.68
N ASN A 193 -17.72 1.93 1.39
CA ASN A 193 -17.12 1.57 0.10
C ASN A 193 -17.36 0.11 -0.31
N ASP A 194 -17.62 -0.78 0.64
CA ASP A 194 -17.84 -2.21 0.42
C ASP A 194 -19.32 -2.55 0.23
N ALA A 195 -20.24 -1.71 0.70
CA ALA A 195 -21.66 -2.01 0.78
C ALA A 195 -22.27 -2.50 -0.55
N VAL A 196 -21.91 -1.88 -1.68
CA VAL A 196 -22.46 -2.26 -2.99
C VAL A 196 -21.97 -3.62 -3.45
N ALA A 197 -20.68 -3.90 -3.28
CA ALA A 197 -20.09 -5.17 -3.68
C ALA A 197 -20.51 -6.30 -2.71
N LEU A 198 -20.64 -5.97 -1.43
CA LEU A 198 -21.12 -6.85 -0.37
C LEU A 198 -22.58 -7.25 -0.63
N LYS A 199 -23.46 -6.31 -1.00
CA LYS A 199 -24.84 -6.62 -1.38
C LYS A 199 -24.95 -7.47 -2.64
N LYS A 200 -24.00 -7.32 -3.57
CA LYS A 200 -23.99 -8.06 -4.83
C LYS A 200 -23.43 -9.48 -4.69
N SER A 201 -22.60 -9.71 -3.69
CA SER A 201 -22.05 -11.03 -3.38
C SER A 201 -23.15 -12.02 -3.01
N ASP A 202 -22.86 -13.31 -3.17
CA ASP A 202 -23.82 -14.36 -2.81
C ASP A 202 -24.03 -14.40 -1.29
N ILE A 203 -22.95 -14.13 -0.52
CA ILE A 203 -22.96 -14.03 0.93
C ILE A 203 -22.18 -12.77 1.37
N GLY A 204 -22.91 -11.74 1.76
CA GLY A 204 -22.32 -10.52 2.33
C GLY A 204 -22.10 -10.63 3.84
N VAL A 205 -20.86 -10.40 4.30
CA VAL A 205 -20.48 -10.46 5.72
C VAL A 205 -19.99 -9.09 6.20
N ALA A 206 -20.71 -8.45 7.13
CA ALA A 206 -20.31 -7.20 7.75
C ALA A 206 -19.61 -7.40 9.10
N MET A 207 -18.68 -6.52 9.44
CA MET A 207 -18.13 -6.46 10.80
C MET A 207 -19.15 -5.79 11.74
N GLY A 208 -19.40 -6.35 12.93
CA GLY A 208 -20.43 -5.83 13.84
C GLY A 208 -20.05 -4.49 14.48
N GLU A 209 -19.05 -4.44 15.35
CA GLU A 209 -18.72 -3.17 16.03
C GLU A 209 -18.00 -2.17 15.11
N SER A 210 -17.14 -2.64 14.22
CA SER A 210 -16.35 -1.78 13.32
C SER A 210 -17.05 -1.48 11.99
N GLY A 211 -18.13 -2.18 11.65
CA GLY A 211 -18.84 -1.98 10.40
C GLY A 211 -19.83 -0.82 10.46
N THR A 212 -19.88 -0.04 9.39
CA THR A 212 -20.88 1.04 9.24
C THR A 212 -22.30 0.47 9.14
N ASP A 213 -23.30 1.25 9.57
CA ASP A 213 -24.71 0.81 9.50
C ASP A 213 -25.14 0.50 8.06
N VAL A 214 -24.58 1.23 7.09
CA VAL A 214 -24.78 0.97 5.65
C VAL A 214 -24.26 -0.42 5.27
N CYS A 215 -23.11 -0.86 5.80
CA CYS A 215 -22.59 -2.20 5.56
C CYS A 215 -23.43 -3.28 6.22
N LYS A 216 -23.90 -3.06 7.45
CA LYS A 216 -24.75 -4.01 8.18
C LYS A 216 -26.09 -4.22 7.47
N GLU A 217 -26.66 -3.16 6.90
CA GLU A 217 -27.89 -3.27 6.11
C GLU A 217 -27.66 -3.94 4.74
N ALA A 218 -26.49 -3.76 4.15
CA ALA A 218 -26.12 -4.42 2.90
C ALA A 218 -25.81 -5.92 3.07
N ALA A 219 -25.42 -6.34 4.27
CA ALA A 219 -24.98 -7.70 4.57
C ALA A 219 -26.11 -8.70 4.84
N ASP A 220 -25.83 -9.96 4.54
CA ASP A 220 -26.70 -11.09 4.88
C ASP A 220 -26.45 -11.57 6.32
N MET A 221 -25.22 -11.39 6.81
CA MET A 221 -24.82 -11.68 8.18
C MET A 221 -23.79 -10.66 8.68
N TYR A 222 -23.70 -10.50 10.00
CA TYR A 222 -22.68 -9.66 10.62
C TYR A 222 -22.07 -10.32 11.86
N ILE A 223 -20.81 -9.98 12.15
CA ILE A 223 -20.03 -10.60 13.23
C ILE A 223 -20.18 -9.75 14.50
N ALA A 224 -20.90 -10.26 15.49
CA ALA A 224 -21.28 -9.50 16.68
C ALA A 224 -20.12 -9.15 17.66
N THR A 225 -18.91 -9.71 17.50
CA THR A 225 -17.78 -9.46 18.43
C THR A 225 -16.46 -9.18 17.73
N SER A 226 -15.76 -8.12 18.15
CA SER A 226 -14.68 -7.45 17.41
C SER A 226 -13.25 -7.93 17.67
N ARG A 227 -13.03 -8.87 18.60
CA ARG A 227 -11.66 -9.21 19.05
C ARG A 227 -11.17 -10.61 18.67
N ASP A 228 -12.05 -11.49 18.19
CA ASP A 228 -11.67 -12.82 17.71
C ASP A 228 -11.98 -12.94 16.22
N CYS A 229 -11.03 -12.57 15.35
CA CYS A 229 -11.13 -12.93 13.93
C CYS A 229 -11.11 -14.46 13.72
N SER A 230 -10.76 -15.21 14.78
CA SER A 230 -10.95 -16.65 14.96
C SER A 230 -12.39 -17.13 14.64
N LYS A 231 -13.38 -16.22 14.64
CA LYS A 231 -14.81 -16.52 14.44
C LYS A 231 -15.39 -15.95 13.12
N MET A 232 -14.59 -15.96 12.05
CA MET A 232 -14.90 -15.66 10.63
C MET A 232 -14.77 -14.20 10.13
N VAL A 233 -13.54 -13.84 9.79
CA VAL A 233 -13.05 -13.13 8.60
C VAL A 233 -13.25 -11.63 8.53
N ALA A 234 -12.21 -10.93 8.99
CA ALA A 234 -11.99 -9.53 8.74
C ALA A 234 -11.23 -9.32 7.41
N ASN A 235 -11.85 -8.55 6.50
CA ASN A 235 -11.22 -7.78 5.42
C ASN A 235 -10.55 -8.53 4.26
N ILE A 236 -10.96 -9.77 3.97
CA ILE A 236 -10.44 -10.53 2.82
C ILE A 236 -11.63 -11.12 2.06
N GLY A 237 -11.72 -10.83 0.76
CA GLY A 237 -12.75 -11.38 -0.11
C GLY A 237 -12.69 -12.91 -0.13
N LEU A 238 -13.57 -13.54 0.65
CA LEU A 238 -13.72 -14.98 0.69
C LEU A 238 -14.50 -15.45 -0.53
N ARG A 239 -13.91 -16.16 -1.50
CA ARG A 239 -14.77 -17.06 -2.30
C ARG A 239 -15.29 -18.14 -1.33
N PHE A 240 -16.47 -18.71 -1.53
CA PHE A 240 -16.80 -20.04 -1.00
C PHE A 240 -16.94 -20.94 -2.23
N VAL A 241 -15.94 -21.78 -2.51
CA VAL A 241 -16.02 -22.71 -3.63
C VAL A 241 -16.30 -24.09 -3.08
N ASN A 242 -17.56 -24.55 -3.11
CA ASN A 242 -17.84 -25.95 -3.47
C ASN A 242 -19.31 -26.21 -3.82
N SER A 243 -19.51 -27.03 -4.83
CA SER A 243 -20.80 -27.52 -5.34
C SER A 243 -21.36 -28.72 -4.55
N THR A 244 -20.90 -28.94 -3.33
CA THR A 244 -21.37 -30.05 -2.48
C THR A 244 -21.42 -29.64 -1.01
N ASN A 245 -22.63 -29.67 -0.45
CA ASN A 245 -22.98 -29.71 0.98
C ASN A 245 -21.82 -29.50 1.98
N ILE A 246 -21.55 -28.25 2.33
CA ILE A 246 -20.85 -27.93 3.58
C ILE A 246 -21.88 -27.35 4.54
N GLN A 247 -22.45 -28.23 5.37
CA GLN A 247 -22.99 -27.81 6.67
C GLN A 247 -21.81 -27.35 7.52
N LEU A 248 -21.54 -26.04 7.52
CA LEU A 248 -20.73 -25.42 8.56
C LEU A 248 -21.51 -25.54 9.88
N SER A 249 -21.29 -26.65 10.59
CA SER A 249 -21.59 -26.77 12.01
C SER A 249 -20.61 -25.87 12.77
N ALA A 250 -20.79 -24.56 12.63
CA ALA A 250 -20.30 -23.62 13.62
C ALA A 250 -21.25 -23.75 14.80
N ARG A 251 -20.75 -24.26 15.93
CA ARG A 251 -21.43 -24.13 17.22
C ARG A 251 -21.42 -22.64 17.58
N ALA A 252 -22.35 -21.91 16.97
CA ALA A 252 -22.42 -20.46 16.98
C ALA A 252 -23.12 -20.00 18.25
N GLU A 253 -22.33 -19.60 19.25
CA GLU A 253 -22.82 -18.58 20.17
C GLU A 253 -22.83 -17.24 19.40
N LYS A 254 -24.02 -16.86 18.92
CA LYS A 254 -24.40 -15.55 18.35
C LYS A 254 -23.88 -15.22 16.94
N VAL A 255 -24.36 -15.95 15.93
CA VAL A 255 -24.44 -15.46 14.54
C VAL A 255 -25.90 -15.14 14.25
N GLU A 256 -26.25 -13.87 14.02
CA GLU A 256 -27.58 -13.49 13.58
C GLU A 256 -27.66 -13.52 12.05
N ILE A 257 -28.50 -14.42 11.53
CA ILE A 257 -28.75 -14.58 10.10
C ILE A 257 -29.95 -13.71 9.73
N LYS A 258 -29.76 -12.71 8.85
CA LYS A 258 -30.85 -11.89 8.35
C LYS A 258 -31.51 -12.66 7.19
N GLY A 259 -32.75 -13.12 7.38
CA GLY A 259 -33.49 -13.81 6.32
C GLY A 259 -33.73 -12.89 5.11
N ARG A 260 -33.33 -13.33 3.90
CA ARG A 260 -33.69 -12.62 2.66
C ARG A 260 -35.20 -12.71 2.43
N LYS A 261 -35.85 -11.57 2.19
CA LYS A 261 -37.16 -11.51 1.54
C LYS A 261 -37.01 -11.70 0.04
#